data_AF-A0A7C4ZL66-F1
#
_entry.id   AF-A0A7C4ZL66-F1
#
_cell.length_a   1.000
_cell.length_b   1.000
_cell.length_c   1.000
_cell.angle_alpha   90.00
_cell.angle_beta   90.00
_cell.angle_gamma   90.00
#
_symmetry.space_group_name_H-M   'P 1'
#
loop_
_entity.id
_entity.type
_entity.pdbx_description
1 polymer ?
#
loop_
_entity_poly.entity_id
_entity_poly.type
_entity_poly.pdbx_seq_one_letter_code
_entity_poly.pdbx_strand_id
1 'polypeptide(L)' 'MTDEATDDSWDEETMIELRRFGLEQAMMAHLAKPGSAPDLAAVFRDADRIVNYVLGDLEP' A
#
# COMPACT_ATOMS: atom_id res chain seq x y z
N MET A 1 17.76 -10.48 -32.06
CA MET A 1 17.42 -10.66 -30.64
C MET A 1 16.73 -9.38 -30.25
N THR A 2 15.40 -9.41 -30.18
CA THR A 2 14.60 -8.29 -29.67
C THR A 2 14.88 -8.21 -28.18
N ASP A 3 15.44 -7.08 -27.77
CA ASP A 3 15.62 -6.69 -26.39
C ASP A 3 14.21 -6.44 -25.82
N GLU A 4 13.53 -7.52 -25.41
CA GLU A 4 12.43 -7.42 -24.46
C GLU A 4 13.06 -6.89 -23.18
N ALA A 5 13.08 -5.56 -23.04
CA ALA A 5 13.19 -4.96 -21.72
C ALA A 5 12.13 -5.65 -20.88
N THR A 6 12.55 -6.51 -19.95
CA THR A 6 11.68 -7.09 -18.93
C THR A 6 10.96 -5.93 -18.30
N ASP A 7 9.65 -5.87 -18.52
CA ASP A 7 8.79 -4.92 -17.85
C ASP A 7 8.81 -5.29 -16.37
N ASP A 8 9.66 -4.59 -15.60
CA ASP A 8 9.78 -4.76 -14.15
C ASP A 8 8.54 -4.19 -13.42
N SER A 9 7.47 -3.82 -14.15
CA SER A 9 6.20 -3.45 -13.56
C SER A 9 5.47 -4.68 -13.00
N TRP A 10 4.89 -4.49 -11.83
CA TRP A 10 4.04 -5.48 -11.20
C TRP A 10 2.71 -5.53 -11.94
N ASP A 11 2.16 -6.73 -12.17
CA ASP A 11 0.85 -6.86 -12.79
C ASP A 11 -0.26 -6.20 -11.94
N GLU A 12 -1.36 -5.84 -12.60
CA GLU A 12 -2.48 -5.12 -11.98
C GLU A 12 -3.07 -5.88 -10.79
N GLU A 13 -3.16 -7.21 -10.86
CA GLU A 13 -3.72 -8.04 -9.80
C GLU A 13 -2.86 -7.95 -8.54
N THR A 14 -1.54 -8.10 -8.68
CA THR A 14 -0.60 -7.97 -7.57
C THR A 14 -0.61 -6.56 -6.98
N MET A 15 -0.76 -5.54 -7.83
CA MET A 15 -0.89 -4.15 -7.41
C MET A 15 -2.18 -3.85 -6.64
N ILE A 16 -3.27 -4.56 -6.94
CA ILE A 16 -4.53 -4.50 -6.17
C ILE A 16 -4.35 -5.21 -4.82
N GLU A 17 -3.74 -6.38 -4.81
CA GLU A 17 -3.49 -7.15 -3.59
C GLU A 17 -2.61 -6.39 -2.60
N LEU A 18 -1.54 -5.76 -3.10
CA LEU A 18 -0.63 -4.97 -2.27
C LEU A 18 -1.33 -3.77 -1.62
N ARG A 19 -2.17 -3.05 -2.39
CA ARG A 19 -2.96 -1.93 -1.86
C ARG A 19 -3.99 -2.38 -0.83
N ARG A 20 -4.64 -3.52 -1.08
CA ARG A 20 -5.56 -4.13 -0.11
C ARG A 20 -4.83 -4.49 1.19
N PHE A 21 -3.66 -5.13 1.08
CA PHE A 21 -2.83 -5.45 2.23
C PHE A 21 -2.44 -4.19 3.03
N GLY A 22 -1.93 -3.15 2.35
CA GLY A 22 -1.57 -1.87 2.99
C GLY A 22 -2.74 -1.24 3.75
N LEU A 23 -3.93 -1.23 3.15
CA LEU A 23 -5.15 -0.73 3.79
C LEU A 23 -5.54 -1.56 5.02
N GLU A 24 -5.51 -2.89 4.94
CA GLU A 24 -5.86 -3.77 6.05
C GLU A 24 -4.92 -3.55 7.25
N GLN A 25 -3.61 -3.44 7.01
CA GLN A 25 -2.63 -3.18 8.07
C GLN A 25 -2.81 -1.79 8.70
N ALA A 26 -3.03 -0.75 7.89
CA ALA A 26 -3.29 0.60 8.39
C ALA A 26 -4.59 0.64 9.22
N MET A 27 -5.67 0.02 8.74
CA MET A 27 -6.91 -0.06 9.50
C MET A 27 -6.72 -0.77 10.85
N MET A 28 -5.98 -1.88 10.91
CA MET A 28 -5.70 -2.57 12.17
C MET A 28 -4.95 -1.68 13.17
N ALA A 29 -3.98 -0.91 12.70
CA ALA A 29 -3.21 0.02 13.55
C ALA A 29 -4.08 1.16 14.13
N HIS A 30 -5.04 1.64 13.35
CA HIS A 30 -5.91 2.75 13.73
C HIS A 30 -7.16 2.32 14.51
N LEU A 31 -7.67 1.09 14.30
CA LEU A 31 -8.80 0.51 15.03
C LEU A 31 -8.43 -0.02 16.42
N ALA A 32 -7.14 -0.10 16.73
CA ALA A 32 -6.64 -0.56 18.04
C ALA A 32 -6.93 0.41 19.20
N LYS A 33 -7.42 1.64 18.94
CA LYS A 33 -7.73 2.64 19.97
C LYS A 33 -9.24 2.64 20.30
N PRO A 34 -9.65 2.15 21.48
CA PRO A 34 -11.06 2.16 21.88
C PRO A 34 -11.58 3.59 22.02
N GLY A 35 -12.77 3.87 21.45
CA GLY A 35 -13.54 5.09 21.68
C GLY A 35 -13.26 6.26 20.72
N SER A 36 -12.35 6.11 19.75
CA SER A 36 -12.13 7.09 18.67
C SER A 36 -12.66 6.53 17.35
N ALA A 37 -13.37 7.35 16.57
CA ALA A 37 -13.56 7.04 15.15
C ALA A 37 -12.18 7.01 14.47
N PRO A 38 -11.93 6.06 13.55
CA PRO A 38 -10.67 6.04 12.80
C PRO A 38 -10.59 7.29 11.92
N ASP A 39 -9.45 7.99 11.99
CA ASP A 39 -9.13 9.07 11.06
C ASP A 39 -8.78 8.46 9.70
N LEU A 40 -9.74 8.48 8.77
CA LEU A 40 -9.56 7.91 7.44
C LEU A 40 -8.41 8.56 6.68
N ALA A 41 -8.13 9.85 6.90
CA ALA A 41 -7.02 10.52 6.23
C ALA A 41 -5.67 9.98 6.71
N ALA A 42 -5.55 9.68 8.00
CA ALA A 42 -4.36 9.04 8.55
C ALA A 42 -4.23 7.59 8.09
N VAL A 43 -5.35 6.84 8.03
CA VAL A 43 -5.35 5.45 7.54
C VAL A 43 -4.86 5.36 6.09
N PHE A 44 -5.38 6.19 5.19
CA PHE A 44 -4.96 6.16 3.79
C PHE A 44 -3.49 6.55 3.63
N ARG A 45 -3.02 7.58 4.36
CA ARG A 45 -1.61 7.97 4.34
C ARG A 45 -0.67 6.84 4.78
N ASP A 46 -1.04 6.13 5.83
CA ASP A 46 -0.22 5.02 6.34
C ASP A 46 -0.29 3.81 5.41
N ALA A 47 -1.45 3.55 4.78
CA ALA A 47 -1.61 2.50 3.77
C ALA A 47 -0.71 2.76 2.55
N ASP A 48 -0.73 3.99 2.01
CA ASP A 48 0.12 4.38 0.88
C ASP A 48 1.60 4.23 1.24
N ARG A 49 1.99 4.61 2.46
CA ARG A 49 3.36 4.42 2.94
C ARG A 49 3.80 2.96 2.97
N ILE A 50 2.91 2.04 3.35
CA ILE A 50 3.20 0.60 3.35
C ILE A 50 3.38 0.09 1.93
N VAL A 51 2.48 0.48 1.01
CA VAL A 51 2.54 0.09 -0.40
C VAL A 51 3.83 0.60 -1.03
N ASN A 52 4.14 1.88 -0.85
CA ASN A 52 5.33 2.54 -1.39
C ASN A 52 6.63 1.93 -0.85
N TYR A 53 6.66 1.53 0.43
CA TYR A 53 7.80 0.77 0.99
C TYR A 53 8.03 -0.56 0.25
N VAL A 54 6.96 -1.28 -0.10
CA VAL A 54 7.05 -2.56 -0.82
C VAL A 54 7.46 -2.36 -2.28
N LEU A 55 6.95 -1.30 -2.92
CA LEU A 55 7.29 -0.96 -4.30
C LEU A 55 8.70 -0.35 -4.44
N GLY A 56 9.32 0.06 -3.33
CA GLY A 56 10.62 0.74 -3.35
C GLY A 56 10.54 2.22 -3.70
N ASP A 57 9.34 2.78 -3.84
CA ASP A 57 9.13 4.23 -4.00
C ASP A 57 9.23 4.91 -2.64
N LEU A 58 10.42 5.38 -2.28
CA LEU A 58 10.68 6.04 -0.99
C LEU A 58 10.18 7.50 -0.94
N GLU A 59 9.64 8.03 -2.04
CA GLU A 59 8.98 9.34 -2.10
C GLU A 59 7.47 9.17 -2.32
N PRO A 60 6.63 9.55 -1.33
CA PRO A 60 5.17 9.54 -1.46
C PRO A 60 4.62 10.70 -2.31
#